data_AF-A0A0J8XXD2-F1
#
_entry.id   AF-A0A0J8XXD2-F1
#
_cell.length_a   1.000
_cell.length_b   1.000
_cell.length_c   1.000
_cell.angle_alpha   90.00
_cell.angle_beta   90.00
_cell.angle_gamma   90.00
#
_symmetry.space_group_name_H-M   'P 1'
#
loop_
_entity.id
_entity.type
_entity.pdbx_description
1 polymer ?
#
loop_
_entity_poly.entity_id
_entity_poly.type
_entity_poly.pdbx_seq_one_letter_code
_entity_poly.pdbx_strand_id
1 'polypeptide(L)'
;MKLIKTLSLALIVLATNAYAITDASKVGANAGAMVYCYDHVASSDQRSKYQVLKLQSYEQYKDLPSNERARALLMKKAAEDGDYLGDRLDKRRCDSLRKMLYIQYN
;
A
#
# COMPACT_ATOMS: atom_id res chain seq x y z
N MET A 1 -42.47 45.26 -4.95
CA MET A 1 -42.13 43.82 -4.89
C MET A 1 -41.27 43.44 -6.09
N LYS A 2 -40.03 43.00 -5.84
CA LYS A 2 -39.28 41.99 -6.64
C LYS A 2 -37.91 41.79 -5.97
N LEU A 3 -37.86 40.81 -5.08
CA LEU A 3 -36.64 40.32 -4.42
C LEU A 3 -35.84 39.52 -5.45
N ILE A 4 -34.68 40.03 -5.86
CA ILE A 4 -33.71 39.29 -6.65
C ILE A 4 -33.05 38.28 -5.72
N LYS A 5 -33.42 37.01 -5.85
CA LYS A 5 -32.79 35.88 -5.16
C LYS A 5 -31.37 35.70 -5.70
N THR A 6 -30.37 36.18 -4.97
CA THR A 6 -28.98 35.79 -5.17
C THR A 6 -28.81 34.34 -4.73
N LEU A 7 -28.69 33.44 -5.70
CA LEU A 7 -28.36 32.04 -5.49
C LEU A 7 -26.84 31.93 -5.29
N SER A 8 -26.40 31.98 -4.03
CA SER A 8 -25.01 31.71 -3.67
C SER A 8 -24.73 30.21 -3.83
N LEU A 9 -24.17 29.82 -4.97
CA LEU A 9 -23.69 28.47 -5.22
C LEU A 9 -22.37 28.28 -4.46
N ALA A 10 -22.44 27.75 -3.23
CA ALA A 10 -21.27 27.33 -2.50
C ALA A 10 -20.64 26.13 -3.22
N LEU A 11 -19.53 26.35 -3.93
CA LEU A 11 -18.65 25.27 -4.37
C LEU A 11 -18.07 24.60 -3.12
N ILE A 12 -18.69 23.51 -2.69
CA ILE A 12 -18.05 22.58 -1.75
C ILE A 12 -16.92 21.92 -2.54
N VAL A 13 -15.70 22.46 -2.37
CA VAL A 13 -14.48 21.76 -2.78
C VAL A 13 -14.39 20.53 -1.88
N LEU A 14 -14.83 19.39 -2.41
CA LEU A 14 -14.55 18.08 -1.83
C LEU A 14 -13.03 17.92 -1.86
N ALA A 15 -12.38 18.26 -0.75
CA ALA A 15 -10.99 17.89 -0.50
C ALA A 15 -10.91 16.36 -0.52
N THR A 16 -10.57 15.80 -1.67
CA THR A 16 -10.11 14.42 -1.74
C THR A 16 -8.82 14.37 -0.93
N ASN A 17 -8.89 13.85 0.29
CA ASN A 17 -7.72 13.46 1.05
C ASN A 17 -7.10 12.25 0.34
N ALA A 18 -6.50 12.46 -0.83
CA ALA A 18 -5.50 11.56 -1.34
C ALA A 18 -4.37 11.63 -0.31
N TYR A 19 -4.38 10.73 0.67
CA TYR A 19 -3.23 10.51 1.54
C TYR A 19 -2.04 10.39 0.59
N ALA A 20 -1.15 11.39 0.61
CA ALA A 20 -0.02 11.41 -0.29
C ALA A 20 0.76 10.11 -0.03
N ILE A 21 0.80 9.22 -1.02
CA ILE A 21 1.53 7.95 -0.90
C ILE A 21 3.00 8.31 -0.74
N THR A 22 3.46 8.31 0.51
CA THR A 22 4.86 8.58 0.85
C THR A 22 5.71 7.35 0.59
N ASP A 23 7.03 7.51 0.59
CA ASP A 23 7.93 6.36 0.48
C ASP A 23 7.78 5.42 1.69
N ALA A 24 7.57 5.95 2.90
CA ALA A 24 7.21 5.16 4.07
C ALA A 24 5.90 4.37 3.85
N SER A 25 4.90 4.97 3.19
CA SER A 25 3.64 4.31 2.84
C SER A 25 3.87 3.12 1.92
N LYS A 26 4.76 3.26 0.91
CA LYS A 26 5.16 2.17 0.02
C LYS A 26 5.91 1.06 0.76
N VAL A 27 6.83 1.42 1.67
CA VAL A 27 7.55 0.44 2.51
C VAL A 27 6.56 -0.40 3.31
N GLY A 28 5.57 0.24 3.95
CA GLY A 28 4.49 -0.45 4.65
C GLY A 28 3.69 -1.36 3.72
N ALA A 29 3.21 -0.84 2.59
CA ALA A 29 2.44 -1.60 1.60
C ALA A 29 3.21 -2.82 1.06
N ASN A 30 4.52 -2.68 0.79
CA ASN A 30 5.37 -3.78 0.35
C ASN A 30 5.46 -4.88 1.40
N ALA A 31 5.68 -4.51 2.67
CA ALA A 31 5.72 -5.46 3.77
C ALA A 31 4.41 -6.24 3.90
N GLY A 32 3.26 -5.55 3.81
CA GLY A 32 1.96 -6.20 3.89
C GLY A 32 1.65 -7.06 2.67
N ALA A 33 1.98 -6.58 1.47
CA ALA A 33 1.76 -7.32 0.23
C ALA A 33 2.58 -8.61 0.19
N MET A 34 3.81 -8.62 0.71
CA MET A 34 4.59 -9.86 0.74
C MET A 34 4.05 -10.89 1.73
N VAL A 35 3.37 -10.46 2.80
CA VAL A 35 2.59 -11.37 3.67
C VAL A 35 1.44 -11.97 2.86
N TYR A 36 0.58 -11.13 2.29
CA TYR A 36 -0.60 -11.58 1.54
C TYR A 36 -0.22 -12.50 0.36
N CYS A 37 0.75 -12.09 -0.46
CA CYS A 37 1.18 -12.87 -1.61
C CYS A 37 1.80 -14.22 -1.21
N TYR A 38 2.51 -14.28 -0.08
CA TYR A 38 3.02 -15.54 0.45
C TYR A 38 1.87 -16.47 0.89
N ASP A 39 0.90 -15.94 1.64
CA ASP A 39 -0.15 -16.75 2.26
C ASP A 39 -1.25 -17.17 1.25
N HIS A 40 -1.52 -16.37 0.22
CA HIS A 40 -2.66 -16.55 -0.69
C HIS A 40 -2.31 -16.87 -2.14
N VAL A 41 -1.10 -16.54 -2.61
CA VAL A 41 -0.76 -16.60 -4.05
C VAL A 41 0.44 -17.50 -4.34
N ALA A 42 1.42 -17.57 -3.44
CA ALA A 42 2.67 -18.29 -3.67
C ALA A 42 2.41 -19.78 -3.93
N SER A 43 2.80 -20.24 -5.13
CA SER A 43 2.88 -21.66 -5.43
C SER A 43 4.07 -22.29 -4.71
N SER A 44 4.06 -23.63 -4.60
CA SER A 44 5.09 -24.38 -3.86
C SER A 44 6.53 -24.07 -4.31
N ASP A 45 6.74 -23.87 -5.61
CA ASP A 45 8.04 -23.53 -6.22
C ASP A 45 8.47 -22.06 -5.99
N GLN A 46 7.54 -21.20 -5.60
CA GLN A 46 7.79 -19.78 -5.32
C GLN A 46 7.83 -19.45 -3.84
N ARG A 47 7.45 -20.40 -2.97
CA ARG A 47 7.28 -20.18 -1.53
C ARG A 47 8.53 -19.64 -0.84
N SER A 48 9.70 -20.19 -1.15
CA SER A 48 10.99 -19.72 -0.61
C SER A 48 11.29 -18.28 -1.04
N LYS A 49 11.00 -17.92 -2.30
CA LYS A 49 11.23 -16.57 -2.82
C LYS A 49 10.35 -15.55 -2.10
N TYR A 50 9.06 -15.83 -1.95
CA TYR A 50 8.16 -14.97 -1.19
C TYR A 50 8.52 -14.91 0.29
N GLN A 51 8.99 -16.02 0.90
CA GLN A 51 9.44 -16.02 2.30
C GLN A 51 10.60 -15.04 2.52
N VAL A 52 11.60 -15.05 1.65
CA VAL A 52 12.74 -14.13 1.73
C VAL A 52 12.27 -12.67 1.60
N LEU A 53 11.44 -12.37 0.59
CA LEU A 53 10.94 -11.02 0.39
C LEU A 53 10.02 -10.54 1.53
N LYS A 54 9.23 -11.44 2.14
CA LYS A 54 8.42 -11.17 3.33
C LYS A 54 9.29 -10.74 4.52
N LEU A 55 10.43 -11.40 4.72
CA LEU A 55 11.38 -11.03 5.77
C LEU A 55 12.06 -9.68 5.47
N GLN A 56 12.64 -9.52 4.27
CA GLN A 56 13.36 -8.30 3.88
C GLN A 56 12.47 -7.05 3.89
N SER A 57 11.25 -7.16 3.34
CA SER A 57 10.30 -6.05 3.36
C SER A 57 9.83 -5.69 4.77
N TYR A 58 9.70 -6.69 5.66
CA TYR A 58 9.38 -6.45 7.07
C TYR A 58 10.53 -5.76 7.82
N GLU A 59 11.79 -6.11 7.53
CA GLU A 59 12.96 -5.42 8.09
C GLU A 59 12.99 -3.95 7.68
N GLN A 60 12.81 -3.64 6.40
CA GLN A 60 12.72 -2.24 5.94
C GLN A 60 11.59 -1.47 6.63
N TYR A 61 10.43 -2.11 6.83
CA TYR A 61 9.35 -1.50 7.60
C TYR A 61 9.72 -1.23 9.06
N LYS A 62 10.46 -2.14 9.71
CA LYS A 62 10.91 -1.96 11.09
C LYS A 62 11.93 -0.83 11.21
N ASP A 63 12.79 -0.65 10.21
CA ASP A 63 13.87 0.35 10.22
C ASP A 63 13.36 1.78 9.97
N LEU A 64 12.09 1.95 9.61
CA LEU A 64 11.47 3.27 9.51
C LEU A 64 11.51 4.02 10.86
N PRO A 65 11.76 5.35 10.83
CA PRO A 65 11.54 6.21 11.99
C PRO A 65 10.14 6.04 12.57
N SER A 66 9.99 6.17 13.89
CA SER A 66 8.73 5.84 14.59
C SER A 66 7.50 6.54 14.01
N ASN A 67 7.61 7.84 13.69
CA ASN A 67 6.55 8.64 13.08
C ASN A 67 6.16 8.17 11.67
N GLU A 68 7.13 7.74 10.87
CA GLU A 68 6.90 7.20 9.52
C GLU A 68 6.35 5.78 9.57
N ARG A 69 6.87 4.96 10.48
CA ARG A 69 6.41 3.59 10.70
C ARG A 69 4.95 3.53 11.12
N ALA A 70 4.48 4.50 11.91
CA ALA A 70 3.08 4.65 12.26
C ALA A 70 2.19 4.90 11.03
N ARG A 71 2.63 5.74 10.08
CA ARG A 71 1.90 5.97 8.82
C ARG A 71 1.94 4.75 7.91
N ALA A 72 3.12 4.14 7.78
CA ALA A 72 3.33 2.92 7.01
C ALA A 72 2.50 1.73 7.51
N LEU A 73 2.18 1.68 8.81
CA LEU A 73 1.36 0.62 9.41
C LEU A 73 -0.03 0.51 8.76
N LEU A 74 -0.65 1.64 8.42
CA LEU A 74 -1.98 1.64 7.79
C LEU A 74 -1.92 0.95 6.42
N MET A 75 -0.91 1.29 5.62
CA MET A 75 -0.73 0.71 4.30
C MET A 75 -0.29 -0.75 4.34
N LYS A 76 0.52 -1.11 5.36
CA LYS A 76 0.85 -2.51 5.64
C LYS A 76 -0.40 -3.32 5.93
N LYS A 77 -1.30 -2.82 6.77
CA LYS A 77 -2.55 -3.51 7.12
C LYS A 77 -3.47 -3.67 5.91
N ALA A 78 -3.68 -2.60 5.13
CA ALA A 78 -4.46 -2.69 3.90
C ALA A 78 -3.90 -3.75 2.94
N ALA A 79 -2.57 -3.81 2.76
CA ALA A 79 -1.94 -4.77 1.88
C ALA A 79 -1.95 -6.22 2.42
N GLU A 80 -1.89 -6.41 3.75
CA GLU A 80 -2.14 -7.71 4.38
C GLU A 80 -3.54 -8.23 4.09
N ASP A 81 -4.51 -7.32 3.96
CA ASP A 81 -5.91 -7.63 3.62
C ASP A 81 -6.15 -7.71 2.10
N GLY A 82 -5.09 -7.59 1.29
CA GLY A 82 -5.17 -7.73 -0.17
C GLY A 82 -5.37 -6.42 -0.94
N ASP A 83 -5.31 -5.25 -0.30
CA ASP A 83 -5.32 -3.93 -0.96
C ASP A 83 -3.92 -3.29 -0.96
N TYR A 84 -3.29 -3.28 -2.13
CA TYR A 84 -2.00 -2.64 -2.34
C TYR A 84 -2.18 -1.28 -3.01
N LEU A 85 -2.09 -0.23 -2.19
CA LEU A 85 -2.12 1.18 -2.58
C LEU A 85 -3.41 1.58 -3.33
N GLY A 86 -4.56 1.04 -2.93
CA GLY A 86 -5.89 1.37 -3.46
C GLY A 86 -6.40 0.43 -4.55
N ASP A 87 -5.67 -0.65 -4.81
CA ASP A 87 -5.94 -1.62 -5.85
C ASP A 87 -5.75 -3.03 -5.27
N ARG A 88 -6.54 -3.99 -5.75
CA ARG A 88 -6.46 -5.37 -5.26
C ARG A 88 -5.13 -6.06 -5.62
N LEU A 89 -4.66 -6.91 -4.72
CA LEU A 89 -3.60 -7.89 -4.96
C LEU A 89 -4.18 -9.14 -5.61
N ASP A 90 -3.83 -9.34 -6.88
CA ASP A 90 -4.08 -10.57 -7.62
C ASP A 90 -2.77 -11.30 -7.93
N LYS A 91 -2.87 -12.47 -8.56
CA LYS A 91 -1.71 -13.30 -8.92
C LYS A 91 -0.68 -12.55 -9.75
N ARG A 92 -1.13 -11.75 -10.72
CA ARG A 92 -0.25 -10.99 -11.62
C ARG A 92 0.47 -9.88 -10.84
N ARG A 93 -0.24 -9.16 -9.98
CA ARG A 93 0.30 -8.06 -9.18
C ARG A 93 1.29 -8.57 -8.14
N CYS A 94 0.98 -9.69 -7.48
CA CYS A 94 1.93 -10.38 -6.61
C CYS A 94 3.21 -10.80 -7.35
N ASP A 95 3.12 -11.37 -8.55
CA ASP A 95 4.30 -11.73 -9.34
C ASP A 95 5.13 -10.50 -9.76
N SER A 96 4.46 -9.41 -10.16
CA SER A 96 5.13 -8.14 -10.48
C SER A 96 5.87 -7.56 -9.26
N LEU A 97 5.21 -7.54 -8.09
CA LEU A 97 5.83 -7.06 -6.84
C LEU A 97 7.01 -7.95 -6.45
N ARG A 98 6.86 -9.28 -6.53
CA ARG A 98 7.95 -10.21 -6.25
C ARG A 98 9.19 -9.92 -7.11
N LYS A 99 9.01 -9.68 -8.40
CA LYS A 99 10.11 -9.36 -9.34
C LYS A 99 10.76 -8.02 -9.01
N MET A 100 9.93 -6.99 -8.79
CA MET A 100 10.41 -5.64 -8.47
C MET A 100 11.19 -5.63 -7.15
N LEU A 101 10.64 -6.21 -6.08
CA LEU A 101 11.28 -6.25 -4.77
C LEU A 101 12.53 -7.12 -4.75
N TYR A 102 12.56 -8.19 -5.54
CA TYR A 102 13.79 -8.97 -5.72
C TYR A 102 14.94 -8.12 -6.26
N ILE A 103 14.68 -7.27 -7.27
CA ILE A 103 15.68 -6.34 -7.82
C ILE A 103 16.02 -5.22 -6.81
N GLN A 104 15.04 -4.78 -6.02
CA GLN A 104 15.30 -3.73 -5.03
C GLN A 104 16.22 -4.21 -3.88
N TYR A 105 16.17 -5.49 -3.53
CA TYR A 105 16.88 -6.05 -2.38
C TYR A 105 18.17 -6.80 -2.74
N ASN A 106 18.51 -6.92 -4.02
CA ASN A 106 19.71 -7.61 -4.53
C ASN A 106 20.37 -6.78 -5.62
#